data_AF-A0A5E4U6V6-F1
#
_entry.id   AF-A0A5E4U6V6-F1
#
_cell.length_a   1.000
_cell.length_b   1.000
_cell.length_c   1.000
_cell.angle_alpha   90.00
_cell.angle_beta   90.00
_cell.angle_gamma   90.00
#
_symmetry.space_group_name_H-M   'P 1'
#
loop_
_entity.id
_entity.type
_entity.pdbx_description
1 polymer ?
#
loop_
_entity_poly.entity_id
_entity_poly.type
_entity_poly.pdbx_seq_one_letter_code
_entity_poly.pdbx_strand_id
1 'polypeptide(L)'
;MLLRTSPTVWICASQYEHVPHAPIPLVLADEPSIFGRLAIEALDAVRMRWRKAYVVSNLLGPELRVLGDSDGLPRLPDVNYYL
;
A
#
# COMPACT_ATOMS: atom_id res chain seq x y z
N MET A 1 18.21 -16.36 10.06
CA MET A 1 18.24 -17.16 8.80
C MET A 1 17.04 -16.78 7.94
N LEU A 2 17.16 -16.54 6.62
CA LEU A 2 16.01 -16.18 5.76
C LEU A 2 15.06 -17.38 5.60
N LEU A 3 13.79 -17.19 5.94
CA LEU A 3 12.75 -18.21 5.84
C LEU A 3 11.98 -18.12 4.52
N ARG A 4 11.49 -16.92 4.23
CA ARG A 4 10.59 -16.67 3.11
C ARG A 4 10.70 -15.23 2.65
N THR A 5 10.52 -15.03 1.36
CA THR A 5 10.23 -13.73 0.77
C THR A 5 8.78 -13.73 0.30
N SER A 6 8.02 -12.71 0.66
CA SER A 6 6.63 -12.57 0.23
C SER A 6 6.44 -11.24 -0.50
N PRO A 7 5.70 -11.22 -1.61
CA PRO A 7 5.45 -9.99 -2.33
C PRO A 7 4.61 -9.02 -1.49
N THR A 8 4.95 -7.74 -1.59
CA THR A 8 4.10 -6.66 -1.06
C THR A 8 3.32 -6.05 -2.21
N VAL A 9 2.01 -5.94 -2.06
CA VAL A 9 1.13 -5.42 -3.11
C VAL A 9 0.29 -4.26 -2.59
N TRP A 10 -0.09 -3.38 -3.49
CA TRP A 10 -1.14 -2.40 -3.23
C TRP A 10 -2.51 -3.07 -3.34
N ILE A 11 -3.41 -2.69 -2.44
CA ILE A 11 -4.81 -3.07 -2.48
C ILE A 11 -5.68 -1.82 -2.43
N CYS A 12 -6.83 -1.89 -3.09
CA CYS A 12 -7.84 -0.84 -3.06
C CYS A 12 -9.23 -1.44 -3.01
N ALA A 13 -10.24 -0.63 -2.70
CA ALA A 13 -11.63 -1.03 -2.88
C ALA A 13 -11.93 -1.31 -4.36
N SER A 14 -12.80 -2.26 -4.67
CA SER A 14 -13.20 -2.59 -6.06
C SER A 14 -13.66 -1.36 -6.86
N GLN A 15 -14.37 -0.44 -6.20
CA GLN A 15 -14.87 0.82 -6.73
C GLN A 15 -13.86 1.99 -6.70
N TYR A 16 -12.62 1.75 -6.29
CA TYR A 16 -11.61 2.81 -6.26
C TYR A 16 -11.16 3.16 -7.69
N GLU A 17 -11.43 4.40 -8.07
CA GLU A 17 -10.90 5.04 -9.28
C GLU A 17 -9.85 6.07 -8.88
N HIS A 18 -8.64 5.89 -9.40
CA HIS A 18 -7.57 6.86 -9.17
C HIS A 18 -7.82 8.12 -10.02
N VAL A 19 -8.08 9.24 -9.35
CA VAL A 19 -8.20 10.54 -10.01
C VAL A 19 -6.79 11.06 -10.32
N PRO A 20 -6.44 11.26 -11.60
CA PRO A 20 -5.13 11.80 -11.97
C PRO A 20 -4.84 13.10 -11.22
N HIS A 21 -3.60 13.24 -10.76
CA HIS A 21 -3.09 14.40 -10.01
C HIS A 21 -3.70 14.62 -8.61
N ALA A 22 -4.77 13.95 -8.21
CA ALA A 22 -5.27 14.03 -6.84
C ALA A 22 -4.30 13.29 -5.87
N PRO A 23 -4.13 13.76 -4.62
CA PRO A 23 -3.37 13.01 -3.63
C PRO A 23 -4.04 11.66 -3.34
N ILE A 24 -3.25 10.58 -3.36
CA ILE A 24 -3.74 9.23 -3.08
C ILE A 24 -4.24 9.14 -1.63
N PRO A 25 -5.50 8.72 -1.40
CA PRO A 25 -6.03 8.50 -0.07
C PRO A 25 -5.55 7.15 0.48
N LEU A 26 -4.58 7.17 1.40
CA LEU A 26 -4.08 5.96 2.05
C LEU A 26 -4.93 5.57 3.26
N VAL A 27 -5.27 4.28 3.34
CA VAL A 27 -5.77 3.63 4.53
C VAL A 27 -4.58 2.96 5.22
N LEU A 28 -4.30 3.36 6.46
CA LEU A 28 -3.16 2.87 7.23
C LEU A 28 -3.65 2.08 8.45
N ALA A 29 -2.89 1.08 8.88
CA ALA A 29 -3.14 0.43 10.15
C ALA A 29 -2.90 1.41 11.32
N ASP A 30 -3.62 1.23 12.45
CA ASP A 30 -3.45 2.02 13.67
C ASP A 30 -2.14 1.74 14.44
N GLU A 31 -1.64 0.51 14.36
CA GLU A 31 -0.36 0.09 14.91
C GLU A 31 0.84 0.44 13.99
N PRO A 32 2.09 0.46 14.52
CA PRO A 32 3.29 0.66 13.71
C PRO A 32 3.48 -0.49 12.70
N SER A 33 2.88 -0.34 11.53
CA SER A 33 2.93 -1.30 10.43
C SER A 33 4.15 -1.02 9.53
N ILE A 34 4.92 -2.08 9.25
CA ILE A 34 5.98 -2.03 8.24
C ILE A 34 5.40 -1.69 6.86
N PHE A 35 4.22 -2.21 6.53
CA PHE A 35 3.58 -2.01 5.23
C PHE A 35 3.21 -0.55 4.97
N GLY A 36 2.69 0.14 5.99
CA GLY A 36 2.37 1.56 5.88
C GLY A 36 3.63 2.41 5.62
N ARG A 37 4.75 2.05 6.24
CA ARG A 37 6.03 2.73 6.05
C ARG A 37 6.59 2.51 4.65
N LEU A 38 6.62 1.25 4.19
CA LEU A 38 7.05 0.88 2.83
C LEU A 38 6.19 1.57 1.77
N ALA A 39 4.89 1.65 1.98
CA ALA A 39 3.95 2.35 1.10
C ALA A 39 4.28 3.85 0.99
N ILE A 40 4.48 4.53 2.12
CA ILE A 40 4.82 5.96 2.15
C ILE A 40 6.19 6.21 1.47
N GLU A 41 7.20 5.42 1.82
CA GLU A 41 8.55 5.54 1.24
C GLU A 41 8.51 5.35 -0.28
N ALA A 42 7.74 4.38 -0.79
CA ALA A 42 7.60 4.14 -2.22
C ALA A 42 6.93 5.34 -2.94
N LEU A 43 5.90 5.95 -2.35
CA LEU A 43 5.22 7.11 -2.91
C LEU A 43 6.12 8.36 -2.89
N ASP A 44 6.83 8.58 -1.78
CA ASP A 44 7.73 9.72 -1.62
C ASP A 44 8.92 9.62 -2.60
N ALA A 45 9.45 8.41 -2.84
CA ALA A 45 10.55 8.18 -3.78
C ALA A 45 10.20 8.61 -5.22
N VAL A 46 8.93 8.49 -5.62
CA VAL A 46 8.44 8.94 -6.94
C VAL A 46 7.71 10.29 -6.88
N ARG A 47 7.78 10.99 -5.73
CA ARG A 47 7.13 12.29 -5.47
C ARG A 47 5.61 12.28 -5.74
N MET A 48 4.96 11.16 -5.49
CA MET A 48 3.53 11.01 -5.66
C MET A 48 2.81 11.54 -4.43
N ARG A 49 1.89 12.49 -4.63
CA ARG A 49 1.16 13.10 -3.51
C ARG A 49 0.24 12.07 -2.86
N TRP A 50 0.22 12.02 -1.54
CA TRP A 50 -0.67 11.17 -0.77
C TRP A 50 -1.18 11.89 0.47
N ARG A 51 -2.26 11.36 1.06
CA ARG A 51 -2.80 11.80 2.34
C ARG A 51 -3.26 10.61 3.16
N LYS A 52 -3.12 10.68 4.47
CA LYS A 52 -3.75 9.72 5.38
C LYS A 52 -5.26 9.96 5.37
N ALA A 53 -6.02 9.06 4.74
CA ALA A 53 -7.47 9.19 4.63
C ALA A 53 -8.19 8.51 5.79
N TYR A 54 -7.75 7.31 6.18
CA TYR A 54 -8.31 6.55 7.29
C TYR A 54 -7.21 5.80 8.04
N VAL A 55 -7.48 5.55 9.32
CA VAL A 55 -6.71 4.64 10.17
C VAL A 55 -7.64 3.55 10.65
N VAL A 56 -7.27 2.29 10.49
CA VAL A 56 -8.11 1.13 10.84
C VAL A 56 -7.31 0.08 11.57
N SER A 57 -7.95 -0.64 12.50
CA SER A 57 -7.28 -1.73 13.24
C SER A 57 -7.10 -3.00 12.41
N ASN A 58 -7.83 -3.13 11.29
CA ASN A 58 -7.68 -4.25 10.38
C ASN A 58 -8.05 -3.83 8.95
N LEU A 59 -7.25 -4.27 7.96
CA LEU A 59 -7.38 -3.88 6.55
C LEU A 59 -8.35 -4.77 5.77
N LEU A 60 -9.35 -5.36 6.43
CA LEU A 60 -10.36 -6.20 5.79
C LEU A 60 -11.61 -5.38 5.48
N GLY A 61 -12.06 -5.42 4.24
CA GLY A 61 -13.30 -4.82 3.79
C GLY A 61 -13.92 -5.63 2.65
N PRO A 62 -15.22 -5.46 2.36
CA PRO A 62 -15.85 -6.12 1.24
C PRO A 62 -15.19 -5.66 -0.07
N GLU A 63 -14.87 -6.62 -0.93
CA GLU A 63 -14.36 -6.44 -2.29
C GLU A 63 -13.08 -5.59 -2.41
N LEU A 64 -11.95 -6.22 -2.08
CA LEU A 64 -10.62 -5.66 -2.34
C LEU A 64 -10.08 -6.14 -3.69
N ARG A 65 -9.45 -5.22 -4.43
CA ARG A 65 -8.72 -5.49 -5.67
C ARG A 65 -7.23 -5.22 -5.47
N VAL A 66 -6.39 -6.12 -5.97
CA VAL A 66 -4.94 -5.92 -6.07
C VAL A 66 -4.64 -5.00 -7.24
N LEU A 67 -3.82 -3.97 -7.00
CA LEU A 67 -3.34 -3.07 -8.05
C LEU A 67 -2.03 -3.61 -8.63
N GLY A 68 -1.91 -3.58 -9.95
CA GLY A 68 -0.73 -3.98 -10.70
C GLY A 68 0.00 -2.79 -11.33
N ASP A 69 0.99 -3.08 -12.17
CA ASP A 69 1.83 -2.04 -12.80
C ASP A 69 1.02 -1.06 -13.66
N SER A 70 -0.08 -1.52 -14.26
CA SER A 70 -0.97 -0.71 -15.09
C SER A 70 -1.75 0.35 -14.31
N ASP A 71 -1.86 0.22 -12.99
CA ASP A 71 -2.63 1.12 -12.14
C ASP A 71 -1.86 2.39 -11.73
N GLY A 72 -0.60 2.52 -12.15
CA GLY A 72 0.18 3.76 -12.02
C GLY A 72 0.77 4.00 -10.63
N LEU A 73 0.68 3.05 -9.70
CA LEU A 73 1.35 3.10 -8.40
C LEU A 73 2.77 2.53 -8.48
N PRO A 74 3.72 3.03 -7.66
CA PRO A 74 5.06 2.46 -7.62
C PRO A 74 5.04 1.03 -7.07
N ARG A 75 5.93 0.18 -7.55
CA ARG A 75 6.11 -1.16 -6.97
C ARG A 75 6.61 -1.08 -5.54
N LEU A 76 6.11 -1.99 -4.70
CA LEU A 76 6.56 -2.13 -3.31
C LEU A 76 7.66 -3.20 -3.22
N PRO A 77 8.59 -3.07 -2.27
CA PRO A 77 9.60 -4.10 -2.05
C PRO A 77 8.98 -5.34 -1.41
N ASP A 78 9.51 -6.51 -1.75
CA ASP A 78 9.13 -7.76 -1.09
C ASP A 78 9.58 -7.76 0.37
N VAL A 79 8.78 -8.39 1.23
CA VAL A 79 9.10 -8.55 2.65
C VAL A 79 9.79 -9.88 2.88
N ASN A 80 10.94 -9.82 3.55
CA ASN A 80 11.70 -10.97 3.98
C ASN A 80 11.38 -11.35 5.43
N TYR A 81 11.11 -12.62 5.66
CA TYR A 81 10.82 -13.20 6.97
C TYR A 81 12.04 -13.95 7.46
N TYR A 82 12.45 -13.69 8.71
CA TYR A 82 13.65 -14.26 9.32
C TYR A 82 13.30 -14.95 10.64
N LEU A 83 14.02 -16.03 10.96
CA LEU A 83 14.20 -16.56 12.33
C LEU A 83 15.39 -15.89 12.99
#